data_AF-A0A9X4KVS1-F1
#
_entry.id   AF-A0A9X4KVS1-F1
#
_cell.length_a   1.000
_cell.length_b   1.000
_cell.length_c   1.000
_cell.angle_alpha   90.00
_cell.angle_beta   90.00
_cell.angle_gamma   90.00
#
_symmetry.space_group_name_H-M   'P 1'
#
loop_
_entity.id
_entity.type
_entity.pdbx_description
1 polymer ?
#
loop_
_entity_poly.entity_id
_entity_poly.type
_entity_poly.pdbx_seq_one_letter_code
_entity_poly.pdbx_strand_id
1 'polypeptide(L)'
;MFFYSLFALLVAFIVYTPIADRGYDVALQISNAIYNKQPIQTVSFFFSKSIQTWGLLIGATLAFGLLSYTYGRFLSSKLHLSKLESNNRYRIIIPGIIVLLTIFGVLLITSSSILNLFPTFISDRLGDVSYKTQSVYERLTMYKDAFSLWKTAPMLGGGGGAWDASYQTYQSYPYLSNKTHSYPMQLLVETGALGFLLYLLLIAGVFYVFYKFYRKASHTQRLNYVPFYLIALTILVHSLIDFEMSYGLNVILVYLCLGVLGGTLNKPLYNKVKEIKQSLSIKKSNFKRNDDCISFSYCNDGDAAGWLQQLYVFGRGHCA
;
A
#
# COMPACT_ATOMS: atom_id res chain seq x y z
N MET A 1 19.65 -6.55 7.08
CA MET A 1 18.18 -6.46 7.27
C MET A 1 17.71 -7.29 8.47
N PHE A 2 18.04 -8.59 8.54
CA PHE A 2 17.63 -9.49 9.64
C PHE A 2 17.88 -8.95 11.06
N PHE A 3 19.10 -8.46 11.36
CA PHE A 3 19.42 -7.93 12.69
C PHE A 3 18.61 -6.68 13.07
N TYR A 4 18.34 -5.80 12.10
CA TYR A 4 17.47 -4.64 12.32
C TYR A 4 16.04 -5.08 12.63
N SER A 5 15.52 -6.09 11.93
CA SER A 5 14.20 -6.66 12.21
C SER A 5 14.15 -7.33 13.60
N LEU A 6 15.22 -8.00 14.01
CA LEU A 6 15.32 -8.61 15.34
C LEU A 6 15.33 -7.55 16.45
N PHE A 7 16.14 -6.49 16.30
CA PHE A 7 16.15 -5.38 17.25
C PHE A 7 14.79 -4.69 17.32
N ALA A 8 14.13 -4.48 16.18
CA ALA A 8 12.79 -3.89 16.14
C ALA A 8 11.77 -4.75 16.90
N LEU A 9 11.81 -6.08 16.72
CA LEU A 9 10.96 -7.03 17.44
C LEU A 9 11.19 -6.99 18.96
N LEU A 10 12.45 -6.98 19.40
CA LEU A 10 12.79 -6.92 20.82
C LEU A 10 12.31 -5.61 21.45
N VAL A 11 12.58 -4.48 20.80
CA VAL A 11 12.15 -3.16 21.27
C VAL A 11 10.62 -3.07 21.29
N ALA A 12 9.95 -3.57 20.26
CA ALA A 12 8.48 -3.61 20.20
C ALA A 12 7.90 -4.41 21.36
N PHE A 13 8.47 -5.57 21.69
CA PHE A 13 7.99 -6.40 22.79
C PHE A 13 8.13 -5.70 24.15
N ILE A 14 9.24 -5.01 24.40
CA ILE A 14 9.48 -4.23 25.63
C ILE A 14 8.46 -3.09 25.75
N VAL A 15 8.13 -2.44 24.63
CA VAL A 15 7.26 -1.26 24.59
C VAL A 15 5.79 -1.62 24.61
N TYR A 16 5.41 -2.73 23.99
CA TYR A 16 4.01 -3.09 23.76
C TYR A 16 3.27 -3.33 25.07
N THR A 17 3.81 -4.16 25.97
CA THR A 17 3.12 -4.57 27.20
C THR A 17 2.77 -3.38 28.10
N PRO A 18 3.72 -2.48 28.46
CA PRO A 18 3.39 -1.31 29.29
C PRO A 18 2.35 -0.37 28.66
N ILE A 19 2.33 -0.26 27.34
CA ILE A 19 1.35 0.57 26.62
C ILE A 19 -0.02 -0.11 26.61
N ALA A 20 -0.06 -1.41 26.31
CA ALA A 20 -1.29 -2.18 26.27
C ALA A 20 -2.00 -2.21 27.64
N ASP A 21 -1.24 -2.45 28.72
CA ASP A 21 -1.79 -2.49 30.08
C ASP A 21 -2.35 -1.12 30.50
N ARG A 22 -1.67 -0.03 30.14
CA ARG A 22 -2.21 1.33 30.37
C ARG A 22 -3.47 1.61 29.57
N GLY A 23 -3.52 1.15 28.32
CA GLY A 23 -4.71 1.26 27.48
C GLY A 23 -5.91 0.51 28.11
N TYR A 24 -5.66 -0.68 28.65
CA TYR A 24 -6.65 -1.47 29.36
C TYR A 24 -7.18 -0.76 30.61
N ASP A 25 -6.29 -0.21 31.45
CA ASP A 25 -6.68 0.54 32.65
C ASP A 25 -7.58 1.74 32.32
N VAL A 26 -7.26 2.48 31.25
CA VAL A 26 -8.05 3.63 30.79
C VAL A 26 -9.41 3.17 30.27
N ALA A 27 -9.45 2.11 29.45
CA ALA A 27 -10.70 1.56 28.94
C ALA A 27 -11.63 1.09 30.07
N LEU A 28 -11.06 0.47 31.10
CA LEU A 28 -11.80 -0.03 32.26
C LEU A 28 -12.37 1.12 33.10
N GLN A 29 -11.60 2.21 33.28
CA GLN A 29 -12.08 3.43 33.94
C GLN A 29 -13.25 4.08 33.18
N ILE A 30 -13.14 4.19 31.84
CA ILE A 30 -14.21 4.74 30.99
C ILE A 30 -15.45 3.86 31.08
N SER A 31 -15.30 2.54 30.95
CA SER A 31 -16.41 1.58 31.06
C SER A 31 -17.14 1.69 32.40
N ASN A 32 -16.39 1.75 33.50
CA ASN A 32 -16.96 1.93 34.83
C ASN A 32 -17.65 3.29 35.00
N ALA A 33 -17.11 4.36 34.41
CA ALA A 33 -17.75 5.68 34.45
C ALA A 33 -19.09 5.66 33.69
N ILE A 34 -19.13 5.07 32.50
CA ILE A 34 -20.35 4.92 31.70
C ILE A 34 -21.40 4.08 32.44
N TYR A 35 -21.00 2.93 32.98
CA TYR A 35 -21.89 2.04 33.72
C TYR A 35 -22.52 2.74 34.94
N ASN A 36 -21.72 3.50 35.68
CA ASN A 36 -22.17 4.23 36.87
C ASN A 36 -22.76 5.63 36.56
N LYS A 37 -22.96 5.97 35.27
CA LYS A 37 -23.43 7.29 34.81
C LYS A 37 -22.63 8.48 35.37
N GLN A 38 -21.34 8.27 35.59
CA GLN A 38 -20.40 9.28 36.06
C GLN A 38 -19.80 10.05 34.88
N PRO A 39 -19.44 11.34 35.05
CA PRO A 39 -18.75 12.09 34.02
C PRO A 39 -17.38 11.46 33.72
N ILE A 40 -17.03 11.35 32.44
CA ILE A 40 -15.73 10.83 32.00
C ILE A 40 -14.66 11.85 32.36
N GLN A 41 -13.75 11.48 33.27
CA GLN A 41 -12.63 12.34 33.64
C GLN A 41 -11.55 12.29 32.55
N THR A 42 -11.42 13.36 31.78
CA THR A 42 -10.33 13.52 30.84
C THR A 42 -9.09 14.05 31.55
N VAL A 43 -7.93 13.43 31.31
CA VAL A 43 -6.64 13.92 31.81
C VAL A 43 -5.95 14.82 30.79
N SER A 44 -5.14 15.77 31.27
CA SER A 44 -4.29 16.59 30.40
C SER A 44 -3.30 15.72 29.62
N PHE A 45 -2.91 16.18 28.42
CA PHE A 45 -1.83 15.59 27.65
C PHE A 45 -0.52 15.48 28.46
N PHE A 46 -0.26 16.45 29.33
CA PHE A 46 0.93 16.52 30.19
C PHE A 46 0.77 15.79 31.53
N PHE A 47 -0.24 14.94 31.67
CA PHE A 47 -0.41 14.12 32.86
C PHE A 47 0.80 13.18 33.04
N SER A 48 1.20 12.91 34.30
CA SER A 48 2.43 12.18 34.62
C SER A 48 2.51 10.81 33.93
N LYS A 49 1.41 10.04 33.91
CA LYS A 49 1.33 8.74 33.22
C LYS A 49 1.47 8.88 31.70
N SER A 50 0.94 9.96 31.11
CA SER A 50 1.10 10.25 29.68
C SER A 50 2.55 10.56 29.35
N ILE A 51 3.21 11.41 30.14
CA ILE A 51 4.63 11.76 29.98
C ILE A 51 5.52 10.51 30.11
N GLN A 52 5.23 9.62 31.07
CA GLN A 52 5.97 8.36 31.22
C GLN A 52 5.82 7.45 29.98
N THR A 53 4.65 7.41 29.36
CA THR A 53 4.40 6.60 28.16
C THR A 53 5.14 7.16 26.96
N TRP A 54 5.10 8.48 26.76
CA TRP A 54 5.87 9.17 25.72
C TRP A 54 7.37 9.05 25.94
N GLY A 55 7.84 9.18 27.19
CA GLY A 55 9.25 8.99 27.55
C GLY A 55 9.74 7.58 27.24
N LEU A 56 8.92 6.56 27.51
CA LEU A 56 9.21 5.18 27.14
C LEU A 56 9.31 4.99 25.62
N LEU A 57 8.37 5.56 24.84
CA LEU A 57 8.41 5.50 23.38
C LEU A 57 9.65 6.18 22.79
N ILE A 58 9.97 7.38 23.28
CA ILE A 58 11.15 8.14 22.83
C ILE A 58 12.42 7.38 23.23
N GLY A 59 12.52 6.92 24.48
CA GLY A 59 13.66 6.15 24.97
C GLY A 59 13.88 4.86 24.19
N ALA A 60 12.81 4.12 23.90
CA ALA A 60 12.87 2.91 23.07
C ALA A 60 13.31 3.21 21.63
N THR A 61 12.84 4.31 21.04
CA THR A 61 13.25 4.76 19.70
C THR A 61 14.73 5.13 19.66
N LEU A 62 15.20 5.87 20.66
CA LEU A 62 16.62 6.23 20.80
C LEU A 62 17.50 5.00 21.02
N ALA A 63 17.05 4.05 21.86
CA ALA A 63 17.74 2.79 22.09
C ALA A 63 17.83 1.96 20.79
N PHE A 64 16.74 1.84 20.03
CA PHE A 64 16.74 1.18 18.72
C PHE A 64 17.71 1.86 17.75
N GLY A 65 17.70 3.20 17.71
CA GLY A 65 18.63 3.99 16.90
C GLY A 65 20.10 3.73 17.28
N LEU A 66 20.41 3.71 18.58
CA LEU A 66 21.75 3.44 19.09
C LEU A 66 22.20 2.00 18.80
N LEU A 67 21.33 1.00 19.00
CA LEU A 67 21.59 -0.39 18.66
C LEU A 67 21.85 -0.56 17.16
N SER A 68 21.02 0.08 16.33
CA SER A 68 21.17 0.06 14.87
C SER A 68 22.47 0.74 14.43
N TYR A 69 22.81 1.88 15.02
CA TYR A 69 24.05 2.61 14.73
C TYR A 69 25.30 1.82 15.15
N THR A 70 25.33 1.29 16.37
CA THR A 70 26.45 0.50 16.89
C THR A 70 26.66 -0.78 16.09
N TYR A 71 25.58 -1.48 15.74
CA TYR A 71 25.62 -2.63 14.83
C TYR A 71 26.21 -2.24 13.47
N GLY A 72 25.68 -1.17 12.87
CA GLY A 72 26.14 -0.65 11.58
C GLY A 72 27.62 -0.25 11.60
N ARG A 73 28.10 0.35 12.69
CA ARG A 73 29.48 0.87 12.81
C ARG A 73 30.53 -0.19 13.12
N PHE A 74 30.22 -1.14 14.00
CA PHE A 74 31.24 -2.04 14.59
C PHE A 74 31.05 -3.53 14.25
N LEU A 75 29.81 -3.99 14.05
CA LEU A 75 29.50 -5.40 13.87
C LEU A 75 29.32 -5.77 12.40
N SER A 76 28.83 -4.83 11.59
CA SER A 76 28.59 -5.04 10.15
C SER A 76 29.88 -5.35 9.38
N SER A 77 31.00 -4.73 9.75
CA SER A 77 32.31 -4.94 9.10
C SER A 77 32.95 -6.29 9.44
N LYS A 78 32.66 -6.84 10.62
CA LYS A 78 33.18 -8.14 11.08
C LYS A 78 32.38 -9.33 10.54
N LEU A 79 31.09 -9.12 10.25
CA LEU A 79 30.20 -10.12 9.67
C LEU A 79 30.31 -10.10 8.14
N HIS A 80 31.27 -10.83 7.58
CA HIS A 80 31.38 -11.05 6.13
C HIS A 80 30.29 -12.00 5.61
N LEU A 81 29.04 -11.54 5.63
CA LEU A 81 27.88 -12.24 5.05
C LEU A 81 27.86 -12.20 3.51
N SER A 82 28.79 -11.47 2.87
CA SER A 82 28.90 -11.36 1.41
C SER A 82 29.13 -12.71 0.71
N LYS A 83 29.71 -13.71 1.40
CA LYS A 83 29.83 -15.09 0.89
C LYS A 83 28.49 -15.81 0.77
N LEU A 84 27.49 -15.49 1.60
CA LEU A 84 26.13 -16.04 1.49
C LEU A 84 25.35 -15.39 0.34
N GLU A 85 25.65 -14.11 0.05
CA GLU A 85 24.95 -13.33 -0.98
C GLU A 85 25.37 -13.69 -2.41
N SER A 86 26.62 -14.15 -2.60
CA SER A 86 27.16 -14.51 -3.92
C SER A 86 26.67 -15.87 -4.45
N ASN A 87 26.20 -16.76 -3.59
CA ASN A 87 25.75 -18.10 -3.98
C ASN A 87 24.23 -18.13 -4.15
N ASN A 88 23.77 -18.36 -5.39
CA ASN A 88 22.36 -18.39 -5.77
C ASN A 88 21.50 -19.38 -4.97
N ARG A 89 22.08 -20.44 -4.38
CA ARG A 89 21.33 -21.41 -3.56
C ARG A 89 20.72 -20.77 -2.31
N TYR A 90 21.41 -19.81 -1.69
CA TYR A 90 20.92 -19.15 -0.48
C TYR A 90 19.74 -18.20 -0.72
N ARG A 91 19.46 -17.83 -1.99
CA ARG A 91 18.25 -17.07 -2.35
C ARG A 91 16.97 -17.83 -2.05
N ILE A 92 17.02 -19.16 -2.05
CA ILE A 92 15.86 -20.04 -1.75
C ILE A 92 15.97 -20.61 -0.33
N ILE A 93 17.18 -21.00 0.08
CA ILE A 93 17.41 -21.60 1.40
C ILE A 93 17.07 -20.63 2.54
N ILE A 94 17.45 -19.35 2.44
CA ILE A 94 17.22 -18.39 3.52
C ILE A 94 15.71 -18.15 3.75
N PRO A 95 14.88 -17.81 2.73
CA PRO A 95 13.43 -17.73 2.92
C PRO A 95 12.83 -19.05 3.41
N GLY A 96 13.27 -20.19 2.88
CA GLY A 96 12.80 -21.51 3.32
C GLY A 96 13.05 -21.79 4.80
N ILE A 97 14.26 -21.46 5.30
CA ILE A 97 14.60 -21.56 6.72
C ILE A 97 13.72 -20.61 7.55
N ILE A 98 13.49 -19.38 7.10
CA ILE A 98 12.62 -18.43 7.80
C ILE A 98 11.20 -19.00 7.93
N VAL A 99 10.62 -19.51 6.83
CA VAL A 99 9.29 -20.14 6.86
C VAL A 99 9.25 -21.33 7.82
N LEU A 100 10.27 -22.21 7.77
CA LEU A 100 10.37 -23.35 8.68
C LEU A 100 10.47 -22.91 10.14
N LEU A 101 11.28 -21.91 10.46
CA LEU A 101 11.40 -21.36 11.81
C LEU A 101 10.10 -20.71 12.27
N THR A 102 9.37 -20.03 11.39
CA THR A 102 8.05 -19.48 11.72
C THR A 102 7.04 -20.59 12.00
N ILE A 103 6.97 -21.62 11.17
CA ILE A 103 6.08 -22.78 11.39
C ILE A 103 6.44 -23.48 12.69
N PHE A 104 7.73 -23.72 12.93
CA PHE A 104 8.22 -24.32 14.15
C PHE A 104 7.86 -23.46 15.37
N GLY A 105 8.11 -22.15 15.31
CA GLY A 105 7.73 -21.21 16.38
C GLY A 105 6.24 -21.22 16.68
N VAL A 106 5.38 -21.20 15.66
CA VAL A 106 3.92 -21.33 15.81
C VAL A 106 3.57 -22.66 16.47
N LEU A 107 4.15 -23.77 16.01
CA LEU A 107 3.89 -25.10 16.57
C LEU A 107 4.30 -25.19 18.05
N LEU A 108 5.46 -24.62 18.40
CA LEU A 108 5.92 -24.55 19.79
C LEU A 108 4.95 -23.74 20.65
N ILE A 109 4.50 -22.58 20.15
CA ILE A 109 3.55 -21.70 20.84
C ILE A 109 2.19 -22.39 21.03
N THR A 110 1.74 -23.22 20.08
CA THR A 110 0.47 -23.96 20.23
C THR A 110 0.57 -25.17 21.18
N SER A 111 1.77 -25.55 21.61
CA SER A 111 1.96 -26.70 22.50
C SER A 111 1.87 -26.30 23.97
N SER A 112 0.90 -26.89 24.69
CA SER A 112 0.59 -26.55 26.09
C SER A 112 1.79 -26.72 27.03
N SER A 113 2.66 -27.70 26.75
CA SER A 113 3.86 -27.98 27.54
C SER A 113 4.89 -26.85 27.51
N ILE A 114 4.99 -26.13 26.38
CA ILE A 114 5.97 -25.06 26.20
C ILE A 114 5.44 -23.74 26.72
N LEU A 115 4.13 -23.50 26.59
CA LEU A 115 3.47 -22.32 27.17
C LEU A 115 3.70 -22.20 28.68
N ASN A 116 3.69 -23.32 29.39
CA ASN A 116 3.91 -23.37 30.84
C ASN A 116 5.35 -23.06 31.27
N LEU A 117 6.31 -23.00 30.35
CA LEU A 117 7.69 -22.58 30.62
C LEU A 117 7.86 -21.06 30.58
N PHE A 118 6.91 -20.34 29.99
CA PHE A 118 6.95 -18.89 29.94
C PHE A 118 6.27 -18.27 31.17
N PRO A 119 6.67 -17.04 31.55
CA PRO A 119 5.93 -16.25 32.54
C PRO A 119 4.45 -16.11 32.18
N THR A 120 3.60 -15.98 33.21
CA THR A 120 2.13 -15.94 33.06
C THR A 120 1.64 -14.92 32.03
N PHE A 121 2.25 -13.74 31.98
CA PHE A 121 1.89 -12.71 31.00
C PHE A 121 2.17 -13.10 29.54
N ILE A 122 3.12 -14.02 29.27
CA ILE A 122 3.38 -14.55 27.93
C ILE A 122 2.45 -15.73 27.66
N SER A 123 2.30 -16.64 28.62
CA SER A 123 1.45 -17.82 28.47
C SER A 123 -0.02 -17.45 28.25
N ASP A 124 -0.53 -16.44 28.95
CA ASP A 124 -1.92 -15.97 28.81
C ASP A 124 -2.16 -15.37 27.41
N ARG A 125 -1.18 -14.64 26.88
CA ARG A 125 -1.27 -14.03 25.54
C ARG A 125 -1.17 -15.05 24.42
N LEU A 126 -0.34 -16.07 24.61
CA LEU A 126 -0.12 -17.12 23.61
C LEU A 126 -1.22 -18.21 23.67
N GLY A 127 -1.78 -18.48 24.85
CA GLY A 127 -2.90 -19.40 25.05
C GLY A 127 -4.24 -18.87 24.49
N ASP A 128 -4.36 -17.55 24.34
CA ASP A 128 -5.53 -16.88 23.74
C ASP A 128 -5.50 -16.86 22.19
N VAL A 129 -4.55 -17.54 21.55
CA VAL A 129 -4.45 -17.65 20.07
C VAL A 129 -5.23 -18.87 19.56
N SER A 130 -6.50 -19.00 19.93
CA SER A 130 -7.39 -20.08 19.46
C SER A 130 -8.37 -19.58 18.41
N TYR A 131 -8.85 -20.45 17.52
CA TYR A 131 -9.94 -20.12 16.58
C TYR A 131 -11.27 -19.76 17.28
N LYS A 132 -11.33 -19.94 18.60
CA LYS A 132 -12.45 -19.58 19.48
C LYS A 132 -12.28 -18.22 20.15
N THR A 133 -11.20 -17.50 19.88
CA THR A 133 -11.00 -16.15 20.42
C THR A 133 -12.06 -15.23 19.87
N GLN A 134 -12.70 -14.47 20.75
CA GLN A 134 -13.83 -13.58 20.46
C GLN A 134 -13.57 -12.71 19.22
N SER A 135 -12.35 -12.23 19.05
CA SER A 135 -11.93 -11.37 17.93
C SER A 135 -12.04 -12.03 16.54
N VAL A 136 -11.71 -13.32 16.40
CA VAL A 136 -11.80 -14.04 15.12
C VAL A 136 -13.25 -14.29 14.76
N TYR A 137 -14.05 -14.72 15.75
CA TYR A 137 -15.47 -14.96 15.57
C TYR A 137 -16.22 -13.67 15.18
N GLU A 138 -15.92 -12.55 15.84
CA GLU A 138 -16.49 -11.23 15.52
C GLU A 138 -16.18 -10.82 14.08
N ARG A 139 -14.92 -10.94 13.61
CA ARG A 139 -14.55 -10.62 12.22
C ARG A 139 -15.33 -11.46 11.21
N LEU A 140 -15.39 -12.78 11.42
CA LEU A 140 -16.13 -13.67 10.52
C LEU A 140 -17.63 -13.35 10.48
N THR A 141 -18.18 -12.92 11.62
CA THR A 141 -19.58 -12.47 11.72
C THR A 141 -19.79 -11.18 10.96
N MET A 142 -18.91 -10.17 11.15
CA MET A 142 -18.93 -8.92 10.39
C MET A 142 -18.82 -9.15 8.88
N TYR A 143 -18.02 -10.12 8.43
CA TYR A 143 -17.92 -10.43 7.00
C TYR A 143 -19.23 -10.99 6.42
N LYS A 144 -19.94 -11.84 7.18
CA LYS A 144 -21.25 -12.37 6.79
C LYS A 144 -22.31 -11.27 6.74
N ASP A 145 -22.31 -10.39 7.73
CA ASP A 145 -23.26 -9.29 7.82
C ASP A 145 -22.97 -8.26 6.71
N ALA A 146 -21.70 -7.94 6.44
CA ALA A 146 -21.27 -7.08 5.34
C ALA A 146 -21.68 -7.65 3.98
N PHE A 147 -21.51 -8.95 3.78
CA PHE A 147 -21.96 -9.61 2.56
C PHE A 147 -23.48 -9.57 2.41
N SER A 148 -24.22 -9.68 3.51
CA SER A 148 -25.68 -9.56 3.51
C SER A 148 -26.14 -8.14 3.17
N LEU A 149 -25.46 -7.12 3.71
CA LEU A 149 -25.68 -5.72 3.35
C LEU A 149 -25.36 -5.46 1.87
N TRP A 150 -24.24 -5.96 1.35
CA TRP A 150 -23.86 -5.80 -0.06
C TRP A 150 -24.93 -6.31 -1.03
N LYS A 151 -25.64 -7.41 -0.71
CA LYS A 151 -26.72 -7.96 -1.55
C LYS A 151 -27.86 -6.98 -1.80
N THR A 152 -28.01 -5.93 -0.99
CA THR A 152 -29.06 -4.91 -1.18
C THR A 152 -28.75 -3.93 -2.31
N ALA A 153 -27.46 -3.70 -2.60
CA ALA A 153 -27.00 -2.82 -3.68
C ALA A 153 -25.75 -3.43 -4.34
N PRO A 154 -25.87 -4.57 -5.03
CA PRO A 154 -24.72 -5.40 -5.39
C PRO A 154 -23.79 -4.73 -6.42
N MET A 155 -24.32 -3.88 -7.31
CA MET A 155 -23.54 -3.29 -8.40
C MET A 155 -22.82 -2.00 -7.99
N LEU A 156 -23.54 -1.05 -7.39
CA LEU A 156 -23.03 0.28 -7.06
C LEU A 156 -22.71 0.47 -5.57
N GLY A 157 -23.09 -0.49 -4.72
CA GLY A 157 -22.93 -0.38 -3.26
C GLY A 157 -23.91 0.59 -2.64
N GLY A 158 -23.80 0.75 -1.32
CA GLY A 158 -24.61 1.69 -0.54
C GLY A 158 -24.04 3.11 -0.47
N GLY A 159 -22.88 3.38 -1.09
CA GLY A 159 -22.14 4.63 -0.96
C GLY A 159 -21.11 4.63 0.17
N GLY A 160 -20.24 5.65 0.20
CA GLY A 160 -19.22 5.79 1.25
C GLY A 160 -19.86 5.92 2.63
N GLY A 161 -19.41 5.11 3.60
CA GLY A 161 -20.01 5.04 4.93
C GLY A 161 -21.25 4.14 5.03
N ALA A 162 -21.64 3.42 3.98
CA ALA A 162 -22.80 2.52 3.99
C ALA A 162 -22.75 1.48 5.12
N TRP A 163 -21.57 0.93 5.42
CA TRP A 163 -21.39 0.03 6.55
C TRP A 163 -21.73 0.72 7.87
N ASP A 164 -21.10 1.85 8.16
CA ASP A 164 -21.28 2.59 9.42
C ASP A 164 -22.74 2.99 9.66
N ALA A 165 -23.45 3.38 8.59
CA ALA A 165 -24.84 3.77 8.65
C ALA A 165 -25.82 2.59 8.83
N SER A 166 -25.48 1.38 8.37
CA SER A 166 -26.47 0.30 8.20
C SER A 166 -26.15 -0.99 8.95
N TYR A 167 -24.91 -1.20 9.41
CA TYR A 167 -24.48 -2.52 9.93
C TYR A 167 -25.36 -3.02 11.09
N GLN A 168 -25.87 -2.13 11.95
CA GLN A 168 -26.72 -2.49 13.08
C GLN A 168 -28.06 -3.12 12.66
N THR A 169 -28.53 -2.86 11.43
CA THR A 169 -29.73 -3.48 10.88
C THR A 169 -29.46 -4.90 10.36
N TYR A 170 -28.21 -5.22 10.05
CA TYR A 170 -27.78 -6.50 9.48
C TYR A 170 -27.00 -7.37 10.47
N GLN A 171 -26.62 -6.83 11.63
CA GLN A 171 -25.78 -7.54 12.58
C GLN A 171 -26.47 -8.80 13.10
N SER A 172 -25.77 -9.92 13.07
CA SER A 172 -26.29 -11.20 13.57
C SER A 172 -26.07 -11.42 15.07
N TYR A 173 -25.22 -10.59 15.69
CA TYR A 173 -24.97 -10.51 17.14
C TYR A 173 -24.62 -9.05 17.50
N PRO A 174 -24.95 -8.54 18.70
CA PRO A 174 -24.60 -7.17 19.10
C PRO A 174 -23.08 -6.96 19.20
N TYR A 175 -22.51 -6.35 18.16
CA TYR A 175 -21.16 -5.78 18.17
C TYR A 175 -21.20 -4.30 17.83
N LEU A 176 -20.15 -3.57 18.17
CA LEU A 176 -20.00 -2.16 17.80
C LEU A 176 -18.72 -2.01 17.00
N SER A 177 -18.84 -1.87 15.68
CA SER A 177 -17.69 -1.58 14.82
C SER A 177 -18.10 -0.80 13.59
N ASN A 178 -17.51 0.38 13.42
CA ASN A 178 -17.69 1.24 12.24
C ASN A 178 -16.85 0.78 11.03
N LYS A 179 -16.19 -0.38 11.13
CA LYS A 179 -15.43 -1.01 10.04
C LYS A 179 -15.75 -2.50 9.99
N THR A 180 -15.76 -3.06 8.79
CA THR A 180 -15.96 -4.50 8.58
C THR A 180 -14.77 -5.35 9.01
N HIS A 181 -13.65 -4.75 9.43
CA HIS A 181 -12.36 -5.41 9.65
C HIS A 181 -11.85 -6.19 8.43
N SER A 182 -12.22 -5.76 7.22
CA SER A 182 -11.63 -6.22 5.97
C SER A 182 -11.84 -5.13 4.94
N TYR A 183 -10.77 -4.50 4.48
CA TYR A 183 -10.89 -3.44 3.48
C TYR A 183 -11.63 -3.88 2.20
N PRO A 184 -11.41 -5.11 1.66
CA PRO A 184 -12.23 -5.62 0.57
C PRO A 184 -13.73 -5.63 0.85
N MET A 185 -14.15 -6.07 2.04
CA MET A 185 -15.59 -6.08 2.40
C MET A 185 -16.14 -4.67 2.57
N GLN A 186 -15.36 -3.76 3.17
CA GLN A 186 -15.74 -2.36 3.27
C GLN A 186 -15.96 -1.77 1.86
N LEU A 187 -14.99 -1.95 0.96
CA LEU A 187 -15.06 -1.44 -0.40
C LEU A 187 -16.21 -2.04 -1.20
N LEU A 188 -16.47 -3.34 -1.02
CA LEU A 188 -17.57 -4.06 -1.67
C LEU A 188 -18.94 -3.52 -1.21
N VAL A 189 -19.13 -3.29 0.08
CA VAL A 189 -20.37 -2.71 0.62
C VAL A 189 -20.56 -1.27 0.13
N GLU A 190 -19.51 -0.47 0.12
CA GLU A 190 -19.61 0.96 -0.19
C GLU A 190 -19.71 1.26 -1.68
N THR A 191 -19.01 0.50 -2.53
CA THR A 191 -18.87 0.79 -3.97
C THR A 191 -19.45 -0.28 -4.88
N GLY A 192 -19.93 -1.39 -4.30
CA GLY A 192 -20.46 -2.52 -5.03
C GLY A 192 -19.41 -3.26 -5.85
N ALA A 193 -19.89 -4.22 -6.65
CA ALA A 193 -19.05 -5.02 -7.51
C ALA A 193 -18.30 -4.18 -8.56
N LEU A 194 -18.90 -3.08 -9.04
CA LEU A 194 -18.28 -2.23 -10.05
C LEU A 194 -17.05 -1.49 -9.48
N GLY A 195 -17.21 -0.80 -8.35
CA GLY A 195 -16.09 -0.08 -7.73
C GLY A 195 -15.01 -1.04 -7.23
N PHE A 196 -15.41 -2.18 -6.65
CA PHE A 196 -14.48 -3.23 -6.25
C PHE A 196 -13.68 -3.78 -7.43
N LEU A 197 -14.32 -4.05 -8.57
CA LEU A 197 -13.65 -4.53 -9.78
C LEU A 197 -12.68 -3.49 -10.35
N LEU A 198 -13.09 -2.22 -10.43
CA LEU A 198 -12.21 -1.13 -10.89
C LEU A 198 -10.97 -1.00 -10.00
N TYR A 199 -11.14 -1.11 -8.69
CA TYR A 199 -10.03 -1.13 -7.74
C TYR A 199 -9.09 -2.31 -7.99
N LEU A 200 -9.62 -3.53 -8.13
CA LEU A 200 -8.81 -4.71 -8.42
C LEU A 200 -8.03 -4.56 -9.74
N LEU A 201 -8.67 -4.04 -10.78
CA LEU A 201 -8.02 -3.79 -12.07
C LEU A 201 -6.91 -2.75 -11.97
N LEU A 202 -7.10 -1.68 -11.19
CA LEU A 202 -6.06 -0.68 -10.93
C LEU A 202 -4.84 -1.32 -10.26
N ILE A 203 -5.04 -2.03 -9.15
CA ILE A 203 -3.96 -2.67 -8.38
C ILE A 203 -3.24 -3.72 -9.24
N ALA A 204 -4.00 -4.62 -9.87
CA ALA A 204 -3.46 -5.66 -10.74
C ALA A 204 -2.73 -5.07 -11.95
N GLY A 205 -3.26 -4.00 -12.56
CA GLY A 205 -2.65 -3.31 -13.67
C GLY A 205 -1.28 -2.72 -13.32
N VAL A 206 -1.18 -2.01 -12.19
CA VAL A 206 0.09 -1.45 -11.71
C VAL A 206 1.11 -2.55 -11.40
N PHE A 207 0.71 -3.61 -10.70
CA PHE A 207 1.63 -4.72 -10.41
C PHE A 207 2.04 -5.51 -11.65
N TYR A 208 1.15 -5.68 -12.63
CA TYR A 208 1.47 -6.33 -13.90
C TYR A 208 2.48 -5.50 -14.72
N VAL A 209 2.28 -4.20 -14.79
CA VAL A 209 3.21 -3.25 -15.40
C VAL A 209 4.58 -3.33 -14.74
N PHE A 210 4.60 -3.28 -13.42
CA PHE A 210 5.84 -3.40 -12.66
C PHE A 210 6.52 -4.75 -12.90
N TYR A 211 5.78 -5.85 -12.95
CA TYR A 211 6.32 -7.18 -13.26
C TYR A 211 7.00 -7.21 -14.63
N LYS A 212 6.37 -6.62 -15.67
CA LYS A 212 6.97 -6.50 -17.00
C LYS A 212 8.26 -5.67 -16.98
N PHE A 213 8.25 -4.56 -16.26
CA PHE A 213 9.44 -3.73 -16.04
C PHE A 213 10.54 -4.54 -15.32
N TYR A 214 10.21 -5.21 -14.22
CA TYR A 214 11.13 -5.96 -13.37
C TYR A 214 11.90 -7.02 -14.16
N ARG A 215 11.21 -7.76 -15.05
CA ARG A 215 11.84 -8.77 -15.92
C ARG A 215 12.94 -8.20 -16.83
N LYS A 216 12.78 -6.96 -17.30
CA LYS A 216 13.72 -6.29 -18.22
C LYS A 216 14.72 -5.38 -17.51
N ALA A 217 14.44 -5.01 -16.26
CA ALA A 217 15.25 -4.09 -15.48
C ALA A 217 16.61 -4.70 -15.11
N SER A 218 17.64 -3.86 -15.08
CA SER A 218 18.96 -4.23 -14.54
C SER A 218 18.89 -4.46 -13.03
N HIS A 219 19.91 -5.12 -12.46
CA HIS A 219 19.97 -5.39 -11.02
C HIS A 219 19.79 -4.12 -10.17
N THR A 220 20.52 -3.05 -10.49
CA THR A 220 20.43 -1.75 -9.80
C THR A 220 19.04 -1.13 -9.91
N GLN A 221 18.40 -1.22 -11.08
CA GLN A 221 17.04 -0.73 -11.26
C GLN A 221 16.06 -1.49 -10.38
N ARG A 222 16.15 -2.83 -10.34
CA ARG A 222 15.27 -3.65 -9.49
C ARG A 222 15.37 -3.23 -8.02
N LEU A 223 16.59 -3.05 -7.51
CA LEU A 223 16.80 -2.65 -6.11
C LEU A 223 16.14 -1.32 -5.75
N ASN A 224 16.03 -0.38 -6.69
CA ASN A 224 15.41 0.92 -6.44
C ASN A 224 13.88 0.85 -6.34
N TYR A 225 13.23 -0.11 -7.01
CA TYR A 225 11.75 -0.18 -7.08
C TYR A 225 11.13 -1.28 -6.20
N VAL A 226 11.88 -2.34 -5.88
CA VAL A 226 11.42 -3.44 -5.02
C VAL A 226 10.88 -2.97 -3.66
N PRO A 227 11.49 -1.99 -2.96
CA PRO A 227 10.94 -1.51 -1.69
C PRO A 227 9.51 -0.98 -1.81
N PHE A 228 9.21 -0.16 -2.83
CA PHE A 228 7.85 0.37 -3.06
C PHE A 228 6.86 -0.75 -3.34
N TYR A 229 7.27 -1.77 -4.11
CA TYR A 229 6.45 -2.95 -4.36
C TYR A 229 6.15 -3.71 -3.05
N LEU A 230 7.17 -3.97 -2.23
CA LEU A 230 7.01 -4.72 -0.98
C LEU A 230 6.16 -3.96 0.05
N ILE A 231 6.33 -2.64 0.17
CA ILE A 231 5.54 -1.80 1.07
C ILE A 231 4.06 -1.83 0.67
N ALA A 232 3.76 -1.53 -0.61
CA ALA A 232 2.40 -1.55 -1.11
C ALA A 232 1.77 -2.94 -0.96
N LEU A 233 2.48 -4.00 -1.36
CA LEU A 233 1.99 -5.37 -1.26
C LEU A 233 1.71 -5.78 0.18
N THR A 234 2.61 -5.50 1.12
CA THR A 234 2.45 -5.87 2.52
C THR A 234 1.21 -5.21 3.12
N ILE A 235 1.02 -3.90 2.92
CA ILE A 235 -0.15 -3.18 3.44
C ILE A 235 -1.43 -3.73 2.81
N LEU A 236 -1.46 -3.93 1.49
CA LEU A 236 -2.63 -4.44 0.78
C LEU A 236 -3.01 -5.86 1.21
N VAL A 237 -2.03 -6.75 1.40
CA VAL A 237 -2.26 -8.12 1.87
C VAL A 237 -2.77 -8.12 3.31
N HIS A 238 -2.20 -7.29 4.18
CA HIS A 238 -2.68 -7.18 5.56
C HIS A 238 -4.12 -6.63 5.62
N SER A 239 -4.42 -5.66 4.75
CA SER A 239 -5.76 -5.07 4.61
C SER A 239 -6.84 -6.05 4.13
N LEU A 240 -6.48 -7.27 3.73
CA LEU A 240 -7.48 -8.31 3.41
C LEU A 240 -8.23 -8.78 4.65
N ILE A 241 -7.57 -8.79 5.80
CA ILE A 241 -8.08 -9.33 7.07
C ILE A 241 -8.30 -8.27 8.14
N ASP A 242 -8.04 -7.01 7.79
CA ASP A 242 -8.14 -5.87 8.69
C ASP A 242 -8.40 -4.56 7.88
N PHE A 243 -8.62 -3.43 8.54
CA PHE A 243 -9.14 -2.20 7.94
C PHE A 243 -8.05 -1.12 7.73
N GLU A 244 -6.79 -1.50 7.53
CA GLU A 244 -5.63 -0.59 7.51
C GLU A 244 -5.75 0.53 6.50
N MET A 245 -6.38 0.26 5.35
CA MET A 245 -6.66 1.25 4.31
C MET A 245 -7.72 2.28 4.71
N SER A 246 -8.28 2.22 5.93
CA SER A 246 -9.08 3.31 6.50
C SER A 246 -8.20 4.39 7.15
N TYR A 247 -6.94 4.09 7.47
CA TYR A 247 -6.00 5.07 7.98
C TYR A 247 -5.42 5.89 6.83
N GLY A 248 -5.60 7.22 6.87
CA GLY A 248 -5.17 8.12 5.80
C GLY A 248 -3.68 7.99 5.44
N LEU A 249 -2.81 7.75 6.43
CA LEU A 249 -1.38 7.55 6.18
C LEU A 249 -1.10 6.30 5.34
N ASN A 250 -1.78 5.19 5.62
CA ASN A 250 -1.61 3.94 4.85
C ASN A 250 -2.12 4.11 3.42
N VAL A 251 -3.25 4.79 3.24
CA VAL A 251 -3.80 5.15 1.92
C VAL A 251 -2.78 5.95 1.12
N ILE A 252 -2.27 7.05 1.67
CA ILE A 252 -1.27 7.90 1.00
C ILE A 252 -0.02 7.09 0.65
N LEU A 253 0.48 6.29 1.58
CA LEU A 253 1.68 5.49 1.39
C LEU A 253 1.51 4.45 0.27
N VAL A 254 0.38 3.73 0.25
CA VAL A 254 0.08 2.73 -0.80
C VAL A 254 -0.03 3.41 -2.16
N TYR A 255 -0.83 4.47 -2.28
CA TYR A 255 -1.00 5.14 -3.58
C TYR A 255 0.27 5.84 -4.07
N LEU A 256 1.11 6.36 -3.18
CA LEU A 256 2.44 6.87 -3.53
C LEU A 256 3.31 5.75 -4.11
N CYS A 257 3.37 4.60 -3.42
CA CYS A 257 4.12 3.44 -3.90
C CYS A 257 3.61 2.95 -5.25
N LEU A 258 2.29 2.83 -5.42
CA LEU A 258 1.66 2.45 -6.70
C LEU A 258 1.97 3.47 -7.81
N GLY A 259 1.97 4.77 -7.51
CA GLY A 259 2.35 5.82 -8.46
C GLY A 259 3.80 5.70 -8.93
N VAL A 260 4.73 5.45 -8.00
CA VAL A 260 6.15 5.20 -8.32
C VAL A 260 6.31 3.96 -9.21
N LEU A 261 5.60 2.87 -8.89
CA LEU A 261 5.63 1.63 -9.68
C LEU A 261 5.00 1.82 -11.07
N GLY A 262 3.88 2.52 -11.16
CA GLY A 262 3.23 2.87 -12.43
C GLY A 262 4.10 3.79 -13.30
N GLY A 263 4.85 4.70 -12.68
CA GLY A 263 5.80 5.59 -13.36
C GLY A 263 6.94 4.87 -14.09
N THR A 264 7.16 3.58 -13.84
CA THR A 264 8.10 2.76 -14.63
C THR A 264 7.72 2.65 -16.11
N LEU A 265 6.46 2.94 -16.47
CA LEU A 265 5.98 3.05 -17.85
C LEU A 265 6.55 4.26 -18.62
N ASN A 266 7.04 5.29 -17.92
CA ASN A 266 7.36 6.56 -18.55
C ASN A 266 8.55 6.48 -19.52
N LYS A 267 9.53 5.59 -19.28
CA LYS A 267 10.67 5.43 -20.21
C LYS A 267 10.25 4.95 -21.61
N PRO A 268 9.52 3.83 -21.74
CA PRO A 268 9.07 3.37 -23.06
C PRO A 268 8.03 4.30 -23.69
N LEU A 269 7.12 4.90 -22.91
CA LEU A 269 6.14 5.87 -23.43
C LEU A 269 6.81 7.16 -23.94
N TYR A 270 7.73 7.73 -23.18
CA TYR A 270 8.49 8.91 -23.57
C TYR A 270 9.26 8.67 -24.88
N ASN A 271 9.94 7.52 -24.99
CA ASN A 271 10.67 7.18 -26.21
C ASN A 271 9.72 7.02 -27.41
N LYS A 272 8.58 6.35 -27.23
CA LYS A 272 7.57 6.17 -28.29
C LYS A 272 6.94 7.50 -28.73
N VAL A 273 6.65 8.40 -27.79
CA VAL A 273 6.15 9.76 -28.08
C VAL A 273 7.22 10.57 -28.82
N LYS A 274 8.49 10.46 -28.42
CA LYS A 274 9.61 11.12 -29.09
C LYS A 274 9.76 10.62 -30.54
N GLU A 275 9.68 9.32 -30.78
CA GLU A 275 9.70 8.71 -32.11
C GLU A 275 8.54 9.19 -32.99
N ILE A 276 7.31 9.23 -32.45
CA ILE A 276 6.14 9.75 -33.16
C ILE A 276 6.32 11.24 -33.50
N LYS A 277 6.83 12.05 -32.57
CA LYS A 277 7.08 13.47 -32.81
C LYS A 277 8.14 13.69 -33.90
N GLN A 278 9.16 12.83 -33.94
CA GLN A 278 10.22 12.88 -34.94
C GLN A 278 9.74 12.41 -36.32
N SER A 279 8.90 11.37 -36.41
CA SER A 279 8.30 10.93 -37.67
C SER A 279 7.31 11.95 -38.24
N LEU A 280 6.52 12.62 -37.38
CA LEU A 280 5.65 13.73 -37.79
C LEU A 280 6.45 14.95 -38.28
N SER A 281 7.57 15.28 -37.63
CA SER A 281 8.49 16.34 -38.06
C SER A 281 9.07 16.06 -39.47
N ILE A 282 9.53 14.82 -39.70
CA ILE A 282 10.05 14.39 -41.02
C ILE A 282 8.95 14.43 -42.09
N LYS A 283 7.71 14.02 -41.75
CA LYS A 283 6.59 14.06 -42.70
C LYS A 283 6.22 15.51 -43.08
N LYS A 284 6.29 16.44 -42.12
CA LYS A 284 6.06 17.87 -42.35
C LYS A 284 7.16 18.52 -43.18
N SER A 285 8.43 18.13 -43.00
CA SER A 285 9.53 18.64 -43.83
C SER A 285 9.48 18.10 -45.28
N ASN A 286 9.09 16.84 -45.47
CA ASN A 286 8.88 16.27 -46.81
C ASN A 286 7.66 16.85 -47.52
N PHE A 287 6.59 17.18 -46.80
CA PHE A 287 5.45 17.91 -47.37
C PHE A 287 5.88 19.29 -47.88
N LYS A 288 6.62 20.05 -47.05
CA LYS A 288 7.17 21.36 -47.46
C LYS A 288 8.13 21.27 -48.65
N ARG A 289 8.97 20.23 -48.70
CA ARG A 289 9.90 19.98 -49.82
C ARG A 289 9.20 19.57 -51.12
N ASN A 290 8.05 18.90 -51.04
CA ASN A 290 7.25 18.56 -52.23
C ASN A 290 6.45 19.75 -52.74
N ASP A 291 6.01 20.66 -51.86
CA ASP A 291 5.37 21.91 -52.26
C ASP A 291 6.37 22.88 -52.94
N ASP A 292 7.66 22.80 -52.57
CA ASP A 292 8.76 23.55 -53.21
C ASP A 292 9.18 23.00 -54.59
N CYS A 293 8.65 21.82 -55.01
CA CYS A 293 8.91 21.20 -56.32
C CYS A 293 7.71 21.25 -57.28
N ILE A 294 6.72 22.11 -57.04
CA ILE A 294 5.78 22.51 -58.08
C ILE A 294 6.39 23.70 -58.83
N SER A 295 7.43 23.43 -59.63
CA SER A 295 7.81 24.36 -60.70
C SER A 295 6.70 24.33 -61.74
N PHE A 296 5.86 25.36 -61.72
CA PHE A 296 4.96 25.65 -62.83
C PHE A 296 5.82 25.90 -64.07
N SER A 297 5.96 24.89 -64.92
CA SER A 297 6.45 25.08 -66.28
C SER A 297 5.38 25.90 -67.00
N TYR A 298 5.68 27.17 -67.26
CA TYR A 298 4.88 28.01 -68.15
C TYR A 298 4.93 27.36 -69.55
N CYS A 299 3.87 26.65 -69.93
CA CYS A 299 3.56 26.43 -71.34
C CYS A 299 3.20 27.79 -71.92
N ASN A 300 4.13 28.33 -72.69
CA ASN A 300 3.98 29.56 -73.42
C ASN A 300 3.43 29.21 -74.81
N ASP A 301 2.13 28.94 -74.89
CA ASP A 301 1.40 28.96 -76.16
C ASP A 301 0.37 30.08 -76.06
N GLY A 302 0.58 31.10 -76.90
CA GLY A 302 -0.31 32.23 -77.01
C GLY A 302 -1.67 31.80 -77.56
N ASP A 303 -2.73 32.27 -76.92
CA ASP A 303 -3.75 33.07 -77.59
C ASP A 303 -4.80 33.61 -76.61
N ALA A 304 -5.17 34.86 -76.85
CA ALA A 304 -6.44 35.50 -76.54
C ALA A 304 -6.92 35.62 -75.06
N ALA A 305 -6.64 36.79 -74.51
CA ALA A 305 -7.63 37.77 -74.04
C ALA A 305 -8.91 37.29 -73.30
N GLY A 306 -9.01 37.69 -72.02
CA GLY A 306 -10.19 38.40 -71.52
C GLY A 306 -11.12 37.67 -70.53
N TRP A 307 -11.17 38.21 -69.29
CA TRP A 307 -12.27 38.12 -68.29
C TRP A 307 -12.39 36.76 -67.55
N LEU A 308 -12.46 36.56 -66.21
CA LEU A 308 -12.59 37.30 -64.94
C LEU A 308 -12.05 36.32 -63.85
N GLN A 309 -11.09 36.67 -62.98
CA GLN A 309 -11.27 37.25 -61.63
C GLN A 309 -12.25 36.51 -60.69
N GLN A 310 -11.79 36.24 -59.45
CA GLN A 310 -12.48 35.67 -58.25
C GLN A 310 -12.30 34.14 -58.08
N LEU A 311 -11.63 33.56 -57.06
CA LEU A 311 -11.48 33.92 -55.65
C LEU A 311 -10.13 33.44 -55.09
N TYR A 312 -9.28 34.39 -54.72
CA TYR A 312 -8.27 34.23 -53.67
C TYR A 312 -8.76 35.09 -52.50
N VAL A 313 -8.64 34.58 -51.26
CA VAL A 313 -8.28 35.30 -50.01
C VAL A 313 -8.76 34.49 -48.81
N PHE A 314 -7.80 33.87 -48.11
CA PHE A 314 -7.64 33.78 -46.65
C PHE A 314 -6.51 32.77 -46.39
N GLY A 315 -5.35 33.08 -45.83
CA GLY A 315 -4.70 34.30 -45.37
C GLY A 315 -3.28 33.89 -44.98
N ARG A 316 -2.27 34.57 -45.52
CA ARG A 316 -0.84 34.31 -45.27
C ARG A 316 -0.44 34.80 -43.87
N GLY A 317 0.18 33.93 -43.07
CA GLY A 317 1.04 34.33 -41.95
C GLY A 317 2.49 34.46 -42.44
N HIS A 318 3.06 35.66 -42.32
CA HIS A 318 4.45 35.98 -42.67
C HIS A 318 5.44 35.37 -41.66
N CYS A 319 6.54 34.79 -42.14
CA CYS A 319 7.76 34.58 -41.37
C CYS A 319 8.68 35.79 -41.61
N ALA A 320 9.14 36.40 -40.52
CA ALA A 320 10.39 37.16 -40.45
C ALA A 320 11.45 36.28 -39.79
#